data_AF-A0A1C6IYU9-F1
#
_entry.id   AF-A0A1C6IYU9-F1
#
_cell.length_a   1.000
_cell.length_b   1.000
_cell.length_c   1.000
_cell.angle_alpha   90.00
_cell.angle_beta   90.00
_cell.angle_gamma   90.00
#
_symmetry.space_group_name_H-M   'P 1'
#
loop_
_entity.id
_entity.type
_entity.pdbx_description
1 polymer ?
#
loop_
_entity_poly.entity_id
_entity_poly.type
_entity_poly.pdbx_seq_one_letter_code
_entity_poly.pdbx_strand_id
1 'polypeptide(L)' 'MAQQINLALKSLTPREEKVIRLRFGLDDGRPRTLEEVGRDFGVTRERVRQIEAKAIRKLHSRKCLSLLNGLIE' A
#
# COMPACT_ATOMS: atom_id res chain seq x y z
N MET A 1 -4.83 1.79 -12.33
CA MET A 1 -4.20 1.86 -11.00
C MET A 1 -3.08 0.84 -10.75
N ALA A 2 -3.28 -0.45 -11.02
CA ALA A 2 -2.37 -1.53 -10.59
C ALA A 2 -0.89 -1.40 -11.03
N GLN A 3 -0.60 -0.82 -12.20
CA GLN A 3 0.77 -0.63 -12.68
C GLN A 3 1.55 0.41 -11.87
N GLN A 4 0.89 1.49 -11.41
CA GLN A 4 1.56 2.51 -10.59
C GLN A 4 1.91 1.97 -9.21
N ILE A 5 1.01 1.17 -8.63
CA ILE A 5 1.24 0.49 -7.35
C ILE A 5 2.46 -0.42 -7.48
N ASN A 6 2.53 -1.26 -8.52
CA ASN A 6 3.69 -2.13 -8.78
C ASN A 6 5.04 -1.39 -8.85
N LEU A 7 5.06 -0.16 -9.39
CA LEU A 7 6.28 0.66 -9.41
C LEU A 7 6.69 1.17 -8.02
N ALA A 8 5.73 1.55 -7.17
CA ALA A 8 6.02 1.88 -5.77
C ALA A 8 6.43 0.64 -4.95
N LEU A 9 5.83 -0.53 -5.22
CA LEU A 9 6.18 -1.81 -4.59
C LEU A 9 7.66 -2.13 -4.79
N LYS A 10 8.19 -1.95 -6.00
CA LYS A 10 9.63 -2.14 -6.31
C LYS A 10 10.58 -1.25 -5.49
N SER A 11 10.08 -0.16 -4.92
CA SER A 11 10.88 0.76 -4.08
C SER A 11 10.69 0.52 -2.57
N LEU A 12 9.83 -0.42 -2.18
CA LEU A 12 9.55 -0.79 -0.80
C LEU A 12 10.33 -2.06 -0.44
N THR A 13 10.51 -2.32 0.86
CA THR A 13 11.09 -3.61 1.29
C THR A 13 10.14 -4.76 0.95
N PRO A 14 10.62 -6.00 0.75
CA PRO A 14 9.77 -7.14 0.41
C PRO A 14 8.62 -7.36 1.41
N ARG A 15 8.81 -7.00 2.67
CA ARG A 15 7.78 -7.09 3.73
C ARG A 15 6.71 -6.01 3.57
N GLU A 16 7.11 -4.77 3.26
CA GLU A 16 6.20 -3.66 2.97
C GLU A 16 5.43 -3.88 1.65
N GLU A 17 6.09 -4.41 0.63
CA GLU A 17 5.47 -4.76 -0.63
C GLU A 17 4.34 -5.79 -0.41
N LYS A 18 4.60 -6.84 0.36
CA LYS A 18 3.62 -7.90 0.62
C LYS A 18 2.39 -7.40 1.37
N VAL A 19 2.57 -6.47 2.31
CA VAL A 19 1.49 -5.75 3.01
C VAL A 19 0.58 -5.02 2.02
N ILE A 20 1.15 -4.26 1.09
CA ILE A 20 0.37 -3.52 0.08
C ILE A 20 -0.26 -4.47 -0.93
N ARG A 21 0.42 -5.55 -1.35
CA ARG A 21 -0.16 -6.57 -2.25
C ARG A 21 -1.39 -7.23 -1.63
N LEU A 22 -1.35 -7.57 -0.35
CA LEU A 22 -2.51 -8.12 0.38
C LEU A 22 -3.62 -7.08 0.57
N ARG A 23 -3.27 -5.83 0.89
CA ARG A 23 -4.23 -4.72 1.01
C ARG A 23 -5.07 -4.53 -0.24
N PHE A 24 -4.42 -4.53 -1.41
CA PHE A 24 -5.07 -4.30 -2.70
C PHE A 24 -5.53 -5.59 -3.40
N GLY A 25 -5.34 -6.76 -2.78
CA GLY A 25 -5.69 -8.04 -3.39
C GLY A 25 -4.90 -8.32 -4.67
N LEU A 26 -3.67 -7.84 -4.79
CA LEU A 26 -2.82 -8.04 -5.97
C LEU A 26 -2.26 -9.46 -6.07
N ASP A 27 -2.36 -10.24 -5.00
CA ASP A 27 -1.89 -11.63 -4.92
C ASP A 27 -3.04 -12.62 -5.15
N ASP A 28 -4.14 -12.47 -4.40
CA ASP A 28 -5.27 -13.42 -4.37
C ASP A 28 -6.58 -12.82 -4.93
N GLY A 29 -6.54 -11.60 -5.48
CA GLY A 29 -7.74 -10.87 -5.95
C GLY A 29 -8.64 -10.32 -4.84
N ARG A 30 -8.34 -10.63 -3.57
CA ARG A 30 -9.13 -10.24 -2.40
C ARG A 30 -8.43 -9.12 -1.61
N PRO A 31 -8.98 -7.89 -1.58
CA PRO A 31 -8.42 -6.82 -0.78
C PRO A 31 -8.64 -7.10 0.72
N ARG A 32 -7.60 -6.89 1.53
CA ARG A 32 -7.68 -7.01 2.99
C ARG A 32 -7.66 -5.67 3.71
N THR A 33 -8.31 -5.62 4.87
CA THR A 33 -8.33 -4.42 5.72
C THR A 33 -6.98 -4.18 6.42
N LEU A 34 -6.74 -2.96 6.90
CA LEU A 34 -5.50 -2.63 7.66
C LEU A 34 -5.33 -3.55 8.87
N GLU A 35 -6.44 -3.92 9.48
CA GLU A 35 -6.50 -4.75 10.67
C GLU A 35 -6.16 -6.20 10.35
N GLU A 36 -6.75 -6.76 9.28
CA GLU A 36 -6.44 -8.12 8.83
C GLU A 36 -4.99 -8.26 8.37
N VAL A 37 -4.48 -7.29 7.60
CA VAL A 37 -3.07 -7.29 7.19
C VAL A 37 -2.16 -7.09 8.40
N GLY A 38 -2.53 -6.24 9.36
CA GLY A 38 -1.79 -6.08 10.61
C GLY A 38 -1.69 -7.41 11.38
N ARG A 39 -2.81 -8.12 11.50
CA ARG A 39 -2.88 -9.41 12.18
C ARG A 39 -2.06 -10.50 11.48
N ASP A 40 -2.10 -10.56 10.16
CA ASP A 40 -1.38 -11.54 9.33
C ASP A 40 0.15 -11.34 9.43
N PHE A 41 0.62 -10.09 9.47
CA PHE A 41 2.05 -9.77 9.56
C PHE A 41 2.59 -9.60 10.98
N GLY A 42 1.73 -9.71 12.01
CA GLY A 42 2.08 -9.43 13.40
C GLY A 42 2.53 -7.99 13.61
N VAL A 43 1.95 -7.03 12.89
CA VAL A 43 2.27 -5.60 12.97
C VAL A 43 1.06 -4.81 13.44
N THR A 44 1.32 -3.67 14.08
CA THR A 44 0.24 -2.77 14.49
C THR A 44 -0.44 -2.14 13.28
N ARG A 45 -1.72 -1.78 13.44
CA ARG A 45 -2.49 -1.03 12.43
C ARG A 45 -1.76 0.24 11.99
N GLU A 46 -1.14 0.96 12.94
CA GLU A 46 -0.36 2.17 12.66
C GLU A 46 0.83 1.86 11.73
N ARG A 47 1.49 0.71 11.89
CA ARG A 47 2.59 0.33 11.03
C ARG A 47 2.11 0.10 9.59
N VAL A 48 0.98 -0.55 9.39
CA VAL A 48 0.38 -0.73 8.05
C VAL A 48 0.05 0.63 7.42
N ARG A 49 -0.52 1.56 8.20
CA ARG A 49 -0.81 2.92 7.76
C ARG A 49 0.45 3.68 7.34
N GLN A 50 1.55 3.58 8.10
CA GLN A 50 2.83 4.20 7.73
C GLN A 50 3.37 3.66 6.40
N ILE A 51 3.24 2.35 6.17
CA ILE A 51 3.68 1.71 4.92
C ILE A 51 2.86 2.25 3.75
N GLU A 52 1.54 2.39 3.92
CA GLU A 52 0.64 2.95 2.93
C GLU A 52 1.01 4.41 2.61
N ALA A 53 1.19 5.25 3.63
CA ALA A 53 1.60 6.65 3.47
C ALA A 53 2.97 6.77 2.76
N LYS A 54 3.92 5.87 3.07
CA LYS A 54 5.23 5.81 2.41
C LYS A 54 5.11 5.37 0.95
N ALA A 55 4.26 4.40 0.65
CA ALA A 55 3.96 3.96 -0.71
C ALA A 55 3.34 5.10 -1.54
N ILE A 56 2.35 5.79 -0.96
CA ILE A 56 1.70 6.95 -1.57
C ILE A 56 2.70 8.07 -1.82
N ARG A 57 3.54 8.42 -0.83
CA ARG A 57 4.61 9.42 -1.01
C ARG A 57 5.57 9.06 -2.15
N LYS A 58 5.93 7.78 -2.30
CA LYS A 58 6.79 7.33 -3.40
C LYS A 58 6.08 7.37 -4.76
N LEU A 59 4.78 7.05 -4.80
CA LEU A 59 3.94 7.23 -5.99
C LEU A 59 3.90 8.71 -6.41
N HIS A 60 3.64 9.58 -5.43
CA HIS A 60 3.47 11.02 -5.57
C HIS A 60 4.75 11.71 -6.07
N SER A 61 5.92 11.28 -5.58
CA SER A 61 7.21 11.81 -6.00
C SER A 61 7.56 11.47 -7.46
N ARG A 62 7.01 10.40 -8.05
CA ARG A 62 7.35 9.96 -9.41
C ARG A 62 6.45 10.56 -10.48
N LYS A 63 5.16 10.77 -10.19
CA LYS A 63 4.23 11.47 -11.07
C LYS A 63 3.18 12.17 -10.22
N CYS A 64 3.16 13.51 -10.36
CA CYS A 64 1.95 14.31 -10.56
C CYS A 64 0.73 13.87 -9.76
N LEU A 65 0.38 14.60 -8.68
CA LEU A 65 -0.85 14.31 -7.96
C LEU A 65 -1.41 15.60 -7.37
N SER A 66 -2.20 16.20 -8.25
CA SER A 66 -3.46 16.87 -7.96
C SER A 66 -4.65 15.88 -7.85
N LEU A 67 -4.45 14.55 -7.98
CA LEU A 67 -5.55 13.61 -8.28
C LEU A 67 -5.89 12.50 -7.24
N LEU A 68 -5.11 12.28 -6.17
CA LEU A 68 -5.38 11.19 -5.19
C LEU A 68 -5.93 11.67 -3.83
N ASN A 69 -6.23 12.95 -3.66
CA ASN A 69 -6.85 13.46 -2.42
C ASN A 69 -8.29 12.97 -2.18
N GLY A 70 -8.92 12.24 -3.11
CA GLY A 70 -10.32 11.79 -3.00
C GLY A 70 -10.54 10.31 -2.66
N LEU A 71 -9.51 9.56 -2.26
CA LEU A 71 -9.63 8.12 -1.93
C LEU A 71 -9.32 7.80 -0.45
N ILE A 72 -9.13 8.84 0.36
CA ILE A 72 -9.04 8.75 1.82
C ILE A 72 -10.21 9.55 2.40
N GLU A 73 -11.44 9.07 2.19
CA GLU A 73 -12.62 9.35 3.04
C GLU A 73 -13.07 8.04 3.67
#